data_AF-X0ZNB1-F1
#
_entry.id   AF-X0ZNB1-F1
#
_cell.length_a   1.000
_cell.length_b   1.000
_cell.length_c   1.000
_cell.angle_alpha   90.00
_cell.angle_beta   90.00
_cell.angle_gamma   90.00
#
_symmetry.space_group_name_H-M   'P 1'
#
loop_
_entity.id
_entity.type
_entity.pdbx_description
1 polymer ?
#
loop_
_entity_poly.entity_id
_entity_poly.type
_entity_poly.pdbx_seq_one_letter_code
_entity_poly.pdbx_strand_id
1 'polypeptide(L)' 'MSRFTRIKVLIEMKKIGLIPVFYNSDKKVSKNILKACADGGATCIEMTNRGDNAVEVFSYLENYCRKEIP' A
#
# COMPACT_ATOMS: atom_id res chain seq x y z
N MET A 1 -11.11 7.90 10.52
CA MET A 1 -11.33 8.65 9.27
C MET A 1 -10.16 8.39 8.31
N SER A 2 -10.41 8.36 7.00
CA SER A 2 -9.36 8.16 6.00
C SER A 2 -8.39 9.35 5.97
N ARG A 3 -7.09 9.10 5.75
CA ARG A 3 -6.06 10.15 5.65
C ARG A 3 -6.23 11.01 4.39
N PHE A 4 -6.83 10.43 3.35
CA PHE A 4 -7.01 11.07 2.06
C PHE A 4 -8.48 11.09 1.67
N THR A 5 -8.88 12.11 0.92
CA THR A 5 -10.21 12.20 0.31
C THR A 5 -10.30 11.24 -0.86
N ARG A 6 -11.52 10.76 -1.14
CA ARG A 6 -11.78 9.84 -2.26
C ARG A 6 -11.29 10.40 -3.60
N ILE A 7 -11.53 11.69 -3.87
CA ILE A 7 -11.13 12.33 -5.13
C ILE A 7 -9.60 12.40 -5.28
N LYS A 8 -8.86 12.66 -4.19
CA LYS A 8 -7.40 12.69 -4.22
C LYS A 8 -6.84 11.31 -4.60
N VAL A 9 -7.37 10.25 -3.99
CA VAL A 9 -6.96 8.88 -4.30
C VAL A 9 -7.21 8.56 -5.78
N LEU A 10 -8.40 8.87 -6.31
CA LEU A 10 -8.73 8.62 -7.72
C LEU A 10 -7.84 9.39 -8.70
N ILE A 11 -7.47 10.64 -8.38
CA ILE A 11 -6.54 11.44 -9.21
C ILE A 11 -5.15 10.79 -9.22
N GLU A 12 -4.63 10.37 -8.07
CA GLU A 12 -3.33 9.69 -8.00
C GLU A 12 -3.35 8.35 -8.74
N MET A 13 -4.40 7.54 -8.57
CA MET A 13 -4.57 6.30 -9.33
C MET A 13 -4.51 6.53 -10.84
N LYS A 14 -5.19 7.58 -11.33
CA LYS A 14 -5.16 7.96 -12.75
C LYS A 14 -3.78 8.43 -13.21
N LYS A 15 -3.07 9.20 -12.37
CA LYS A 15 -1.73 9.73 -12.67
C LYS A 15 -0.68 8.62 -12.76
N ILE A 16 -0.73 7.64 -11.84
CA ILE A 16 0.18 6.49 -11.85
C ILE A 16 -0.10 5.59 -13.06
N GLY A 17 -1.37 5.45 -13.45
CA GLY A 17 -1.78 4.65 -14.62
C GLY A 17 -1.73 3.13 -14.41
N LEU A 18 -1.26 2.68 -13.24
CA LEU A 18 -1.25 1.28 -12.81
C LEU A 18 -1.40 1.21 -11.29
N ILE A 19 -2.00 0.13 -10.78
CA ILE A 19 -2.12 -0.13 -9.34
C ILE A 19 -1.53 -1.50 -9.05
N PRO A 20 -0.38 -1.58 -8.37
CA PRO A 20 0.19 -2.86 -7.96
C PRO A 20 -0.73 -3.54 -6.97
N VAL A 21 -1.08 -4.80 -7.24
CA VAL A 21 -1.93 -5.63 -6.39
C VAL A 21 -1.08 -6.78 -5.84
N PHE A 22 -0.96 -6.92 -4.52
CA PHE A 22 -0.16 -8.01 -3.93
C PHE A 22 -0.62 -8.46 -2.54
N TYR A 23 -0.05 -9.59 -2.09
CA TYR A 23 -0.06 -10.04 -0.70
C TYR A 23 1.18 -10.91 -0.44
N ASN A 24 1.79 -10.76 0.74
CA ASN A 24 2.79 -11.68 1.26
C ASN A 24 2.65 -11.76 2.80
N SER A 25 2.69 -12.96 3.37
CA SER A 25 2.51 -13.17 4.82
C SER A 25 3.68 -12.64 5.65
N ASP A 26 4.88 -12.54 5.08
CA ASP A 26 6.04 -11.96 5.75
C ASP A 26 5.96 -10.42 5.72
N LYS A 27 5.89 -9.81 6.91
CA LYS A 27 5.81 -8.36 7.11
C LYS A 27 7.01 -7.61 6.49
N LYS A 28 8.22 -8.17 6.58
CA LYS A 28 9.44 -7.57 6.01
C LYS A 28 9.44 -7.63 4.49
N VAL A 29 9.03 -8.75 3.91
CA VAL A 29 8.89 -8.88 2.45
C VAL A 29 7.82 -7.92 1.94
N SER A 30 6.65 -7.89 2.56
CA SER A 30 5.56 -6.97 2.23
C SER A 30 5.99 -5.50 2.29
N LYS A 31 6.75 -5.08 3.32
CA LYS A 31 7.31 -3.73 3.40
C LYS A 31 8.28 -3.43 2.28
N ASN A 32 9.14 -4.38 1.91
CA ASN A 32 10.09 -4.19 0.82
C ASN A 32 9.39 -4.06 -0.53
N ILE A 33 8.33 -4.84 -0.78
CA ILE A 33 7.49 -4.69 -1.97
C ILE A 33 6.87 -3.29 -2.00
N LEU A 34 6.26 -2.86 -0.89
CA LEU A 34 5.67 -1.52 -0.78
C LEU A 34 6.68 -0.41 -1.08
N LYS A 35 7.88 -0.49 -0.48
CA LYS A 35 8.96 0.47 -0.74
C LYS A 35 9.37 0.47 -2.20
N ALA A 36 9.58 -0.70 -2.81
CA ALA A 36 9.94 -0.79 -4.21
C ALA A 36 8.87 -0.18 -5.14
N CYS A 37 7.58 -0.37 -4.82
CA CYS A 37 6.49 0.30 -5.53
C CYS A 37 6.58 1.83 -5.40
N ALA A 38 6.76 2.33 -4.18
CA ALA A 38 6.87 3.77 -3.92
C ALA A 38 8.10 4.40 -4.61
N ASP A 39 9.26 3.75 -4.52
CA ASP A 39 10.51 4.16 -5.17
C ASP A 39 10.37 4.15 -6.70
N GLY A 40 9.55 3.24 -7.24
CA GLY A 40 9.17 3.17 -8.66
C GLY A 40 8.07 4.16 -9.07
N GLY A 41 7.57 5.01 -8.17
CA GLY A 41 6.55 6.03 -8.45
C GLY A 41 5.09 5.57 -8.28
N ALA A 42 4.85 4.31 -7.89
CA ALA A 42 3.51 3.81 -7.57
C ALA A 42 3.15 4.13 -6.11
N THR A 43 2.46 5.26 -5.91
CA THR A 43 2.05 5.75 -4.57
C THR A 43 0.69 5.22 -4.11
N CYS A 44 -0.01 4.45 -4.95
CA CYS A 44 -1.22 3.72 -4.61
C CYS A 44 -1.00 2.23 -4.87
N ILE A 45 -1.32 1.39 -3.88
CA ILE A 45 -1.25 -0.07 -3.98
C ILE A 45 -2.56 -0.68 -3.49
N GLU A 46 -2.87 -1.88 -3.97
CA GLU A 46 -3.97 -2.70 -3.47
C GLU A 46 -3.40 -3.93 -2.75
N MET A 47 -3.90 -4.17 -1.54
CA MET A 47 -3.59 -5.38 -0.79
C MET A 47 -4.75 -6.36 -0.93
N THR A 48 -4.43 -7.62 -1.23
CA THR A 48 -5.45 -8.66 -1.29
C THR A 48 -5.57 -9.38 0.04
N ASN A 49 -6.81 -9.54 0.54
CA ASN A 49 -7.10 -10.34 1.74
C ASN A 49 -6.96 -11.84 1.42
N ARG A 50 -5.72 -12.30 1.30
CA ARG A 50 -5.33 -13.69 1.05
C ARG A 50 -4.42 -14.14 2.20
N GLY A 51 -4.52 -15.40 2.60
CA GLY A 51 -3.70 -15.96 3.68
C GLY A 51 -4.17 -15.65 5.09
N ASP A 52 -3.63 -16.39 6.06
CA ASP A 52 -4.00 -16.28 7.47
C ASP A 52 -3.58 -14.92 8.04
N ASN A 53 -4.46 -14.29 8.81
CA ASN A 53 -4.21 -13.02 9.50
C ASN A 53 -3.68 -11.88 8.60
N ALA A 54 -4.10 -11.84 7.32
CA ALA A 54 -3.64 -10.83 6.36
C ALA A 54 -3.83 -9.37 6.84
N VAL A 55 -4.89 -9.12 7.62
CA VAL A 55 -5.18 -7.81 8.23
C VAL A 55 -4.04 -7.30 9.12
N GLU A 56 -3.25 -8.18 9.75
CA GLU A 56 -2.10 -7.76 10.55
C GLU A 56 -0.97 -7.21 9.67
N VAL A 57 -0.75 -7.82 8.50
CA VAL A 57 0.21 -7.31 7.52
C VAL A 57 -0.25 -5.94 7.01
N PHE A 58 -1.56 -5.77 6.76
CA PHE A 58 -2.11 -4.49 6.30
C PHE A 58 -1.91 -3.40 7.36
N SER A 59 -2.22 -3.72 8.61
CA SER A 59 -2.04 -2.81 9.74
C SER A 59 -0.58 -2.43 9.94
N TYR A 60 0.34 -3.38 9.78
CA TYR A 60 1.77 -3.11 9.84
C TYR A 60 2.24 -2.16 8.73
N LEU A 61 1.82 -2.41 7.48
CA LEU A 61 2.16 -1.57 6.33
C LEU A 61 1.57 -0.18 6.43
N GLU A 62 0.31 -0.06 6.86
CA GLU A 62 -0.37 1.22 7.03
C GLU A 62 0.36 2.09 8.05
N ASN A 63 0.72 1.51 9.20
CA ASN A 63 1.46 2.21 10.24
C ASN A 63 2.85 2.63 9.76
N TYR A 64 3.51 1.82 8.95
CA TYR A 64 4.77 2.17 8.32
C TYR A 64 4.61 3.36 7.37
N CYS A 65 3.63 3.33 6.45
CA CYS A 65 3.33 4.44 5.56
C CYS A 65 2.96 5.71 6.33
N ARG A 66 2.24 5.61 7.45
CA ARG A 66 1.94 6.77 8.30
C ARG A 66 3.16 7.51 8.81
N LYS A 67 4.22 6.77 9.14
CA LYS A 67 5.43 7.33 9.75
C LYS A 67 6.42 7.83 8.70
N GLU A 68 6.60 7.06 7.62
CA GLU A 68 7.74 7.24 6.71
C GLU A 68 7.35 7.80 5.34
N ILE A 69 6.06 7.70 4.94
CA ILE A 69 5.59 8.04 3.60
C ILE A 69 4.35 8.96 3.70
N PRO A 70 4.54 10.28 3.78
CA PRO A 70 3.44 11.24 3.96
C PRO A 70 2.41 11.21 2.82
#